data_AF-A0A7U9X6V4-F1
#
_entry.id   AF-A0A7U9X6V4-F1
#
_cell.length_a   1.000
_cell.length_b   1.000
_cell.length_c   1.000
_cell.angle_alpha   90.00
_cell.angle_beta   90.00
_cell.angle_gamma   90.00
#
_symmetry.space_group_name_H-M   'P 1'
#
loop_
_entity.id
_entity.type
_entity.pdbx_description
1 polymer ?
#
loop_
_entity_poly.entity_id
_entity_poly.type
_entity_poly.pdbx_seq_one_letter_code
_entity_poly.pdbx_strand_id
1 'polypeptide(L)'
;MSEFSRFMRANKKEKENERYAPTESLCDENGKPLEWEFRHITSAENEEIREKCTIDVQVTGKPNVFRPKLKSSEYAKKMVAASVVYPDLDNAELQDSYGVKRPEELLLEMVDDPGEYNRLCDFVQKFQGFNASFEDKVEEAKN
;
A
#
# COMPACT_ATOMS: atom_id res chain seq x y z
N MET A 1 19.43 4.07 -32.60
CA MET A 1 19.37 4.30 -31.14
C MET A 1 20.01 3.11 -30.45
N SER A 2 20.87 3.34 -29.46
CA SER A 2 21.59 2.27 -28.75
C SER A 2 20.62 1.42 -27.92
N GLU A 3 20.84 0.10 -27.82
CA GLU A 3 20.07 -0.78 -26.92
C GLU A 3 20.06 -0.26 -25.47
N PHE A 4 21.12 0.46 -25.06
CA PHE A 4 21.21 1.09 -23.73
C PHE A 4 20.17 2.19 -23.50
N SER A 5 19.77 2.94 -24.54
CA SER A 5 18.81 4.05 -24.35
C SER A 5 17.45 3.53 -23.87
N ARG A 6 17.08 2.29 -24.21
CA ARG A 6 15.80 1.68 -23.78
C ARG A 6 15.69 1.53 -22.25
N PHE A 7 16.82 1.44 -21.54
CA PHE A 7 16.86 1.33 -20.07
C PHE A 7 16.93 2.69 -19.35
N MET A 8 17.01 3.80 -20.09
CA MET A 8 17.05 5.14 -19.49
C MET A 8 15.69 5.52 -18.89
N ARG A 9 15.72 6.29 -17.80
CA ARG A 9 14.52 6.79 -17.09
C ARG A 9 13.50 7.45 -18.02
N ALA A 10 13.95 8.18 -19.04
CA ALA A 10 13.09 8.85 -20.00
C ALA A 10 12.21 7.89 -20.84
N ASN A 11 12.61 6.62 -20.97
CA ASN A 11 11.86 5.59 -21.68
C ASN A 11 11.04 4.69 -20.75
N LYS A 12 11.11 4.92 -19.43
CA LYS A 12 10.33 4.16 -18.44
C LYS A 12 8.90 4.71 -18.43
N LYS A 13 7.91 3.85 -18.69
CA LYS A 13 6.50 4.19 -18.54
C LYS A 13 6.23 4.63 -17.10
N GLU A 14 5.65 5.81 -16.93
CA GLU A 14 5.15 6.26 -15.64
C GLU A 14 3.93 5.42 -15.28
N LYS A 15 3.83 5.07 -14.00
CA LYS A 15 2.65 4.37 -13.50
C LYS A 15 1.67 5.43 -13.03
N GLU A 16 0.46 5.40 -13.58
CA GLU A 16 -0.58 6.37 -13.24
C GLU A 16 -1.16 6.09 -11.86
N ASN A 17 -1.65 7.14 -11.21
CA ASN A 17 -2.38 7.01 -9.96
C ASN A 17 -3.80 6.51 -10.24
N GLU A 18 -4.31 5.67 -9.35
CA GLU A 18 -5.67 5.13 -9.46
C GLU A 18 -6.55 5.70 -8.35
N ARG A 19 -7.84 5.88 -8.65
CA ARG A 19 -8.83 6.35 -7.68
C ARG A 19 -9.70 5.20 -7.21
N TYR A 20 -9.90 5.11 -5.90
CA TYR A 20 -10.73 4.08 -5.29
C TYR A 20 -11.42 4.64 -4.05
N ALA A 21 -12.70 4.35 -3.87
CA ALA A 21 -13.44 4.72 -2.67
C ALA A 21 -13.36 3.58 -1.65
N PRO A 22 -12.58 3.73 -0.55
CA PRO A 22 -12.36 2.64 0.38
C PRO A 22 -13.51 2.41 1.34
N THR A 23 -14.32 3.44 1.62
CA THR A 23 -15.42 3.36 2.59
C THR A 23 -16.65 4.07 2.07
N GLU A 24 -17.82 3.49 2.34
CA GLU A 24 -19.13 4.11 2.08
C GLU A 24 -19.55 5.06 3.20
N SER A 25 -18.87 5.04 4.34
CA SER A 25 -19.17 5.90 5.49
C SER A 25 -18.81 7.37 5.25
N LEU A 26 -17.74 7.61 4.49
CA LEU A 26 -17.28 8.95 4.10
C LEU A 26 -17.90 9.31 2.76
N CYS A 27 -18.95 10.12 2.80
CA CYS A 27 -19.66 10.58 1.61
C CYS A 27 -19.52 12.10 1.38
N ASP A 28 -19.62 12.52 0.12
CA ASP A 28 -19.78 13.92 -0.25
C ASP A 28 -21.18 14.47 0.08
N GLU A 29 -21.43 15.75 -0.24
CA GLU A 29 -22.72 16.42 -0.06
C GLU A 29 -23.89 15.74 -0.81
N ASN A 30 -23.59 14.89 -1.80
CA ASN A 30 -24.57 14.16 -2.61
C ASN A 30 -24.73 12.69 -2.18
N GLY A 31 -24.06 12.26 -1.10
CA GLY A 31 -24.11 10.88 -0.62
C GLY A 31 -23.26 9.91 -1.45
N LYS A 32 -22.28 10.39 -2.22
CA LYS A 32 -21.33 9.54 -2.94
C LYS A 32 -20.09 9.26 -2.08
N PRO A 33 -19.63 8.00 -2.00
CA PRO A 33 -18.38 7.66 -1.32
C PRO A 33 -17.19 8.48 -1.82
N LEU A 34 -16.34 8.95 -0.90
CA LEU A 34 -15.16 9.74 -1.24
C LEU A 34 -14.09 8.87 -1.91
N GLU A 35 -13.74 9.23 -3.14
CA GLU A 35 -12.62 8.61 -3.85
C GLU A 35 -11.29 9.08 -3.28
N TRP A 36 -10.43 8.12 -2.96
CA TRP A 36 -9.05 8.36 -2.56
C TRP A 36 -8.14 8.13 -3.77
N GLU A 37 -7.02 8.84 -3.81
CA GLU A 37 -6.00 8.70 -4.84
C GLU A 37 -4.86 7.82 -4.32
N PHE A 38 -4.50 6.80 -5.09
CA PHE A 38 -3.44 5.85 -4.77
C PHE A 38 -2.32 5.91 -5.81
N ARG A 39 -1.07 5.91 -5.35
CA ARG A 39 0.13 5.81 -6.17
C ARG A 39 0.80 4.46 -6.02
N HIS A 40 1.57 4.08 -7.04
CA HIS A 40 2.47 2.96 -6.89
C HIS A 40 3.62 3.31 -5.95
N ILE A 41 3.88 2.42 -4.98
CA ILE A 41 5.08 2.53 -4.15
C ILE A 41 6.29 2.05 -4.96
N THR A 42 7.43 2.67 -4.71
CA THR A 42 8.69 2.24 -5.29
C THR A 42 9.19 0.97 -4.61
N SER A 43 10.07 0.23 -5.30
CA SER A 43 10.71 -0.95 -4.71
C SER A 43 11.52 -0.60 -3.45
N ALA A 44 12.11 0.61 -3.39
CA ALA A 44 12.84 1.10 -2.23
C ALA A 44 11.92 1.34 -1.02
N GLU A 45 10.78 2.02 -1.23
CA GLU A 45 9.78 2.22 -0.17
C GLU A 45 9.23 0.88 0.33
N ASN A 46 8.97 -0.06 -0.58
CA ASN A 46 8.50 -1.38 -0.22
C ASN A 46 9.51 -2.15 0.64
N GLU A 47 10.80 -2.08 0.30
CA GLU A 47 11.88 -2.70 1.06
C GLU A 47 12.02 -2.08 2.45
N GLU A 48 11.95 -0.75 2.54
CA GLU A 48 12.00 -0.02 3.82
C GLU A 48 10.81 -0.38 4.72
N ILE A 49 9.59 -0.46 4.16
CA ILE A 49 8.39 -0.88 4.90
C ILE A 49 8.55 -2.34 5.38
N ARG A 50 9.07 -3.21 4.52
CA ARG A 50 9.29 -4.63 4.85
C ARG A 50 10.30 -4.81 5.97
N GLU A 51 11.40 -4.06 5.93
CA GLU A 51 12.43 -4.08 6.97
C GLU A 51 11.86 -3.58 8.30
N LYS A 52 11.17 -2.43 8.28
CA LYS A 52 10.48 -1.86 9.46
C LYS A 52 9.43 -2.79 10.07
N CYS A 53 8.88 -3.72 9.29
CA CYS A 53 7.89 -4.70 9.74
C CYS A 53 8.48 -6.09 10.03
N THR A 54 9.79 -6.27 9.88
CA THR A 54 10.47 -7.52 10.20
C THR A 54 11.08 -7.44 11.59
N ILE A 55 10.74 -8.39 12.45
CA ILE A 55 11.28 -8.48 13.80
C ILE A 55 11.97 -9.82 14.02
N ASP A 56 12.99 -9.83 14.87
CA ASP A 56 13.63 -11.06 15.31
C ASP A 56 12.85 -11.68 16.45
N VAL A 57 12.31 -12.88 16.20
CA VAL A 57 11.50 -13.62 17.17
C VAL A 57 12.28 -14.83 17.63
N GLN A 58 12.37 -15.02 18.94
CA GLN A 58 13.04 -16.18 19.51
C GLN A 58 12.36 -17.48 19.05
N VAL A 59 13.17 -18.46 18.67
CA VAL A 59 12.68 -19.78 18.29
C VAL A 59 12.26 -20.54 19.55
N THR A 60 10.99 -20.92 19.61
CA THR A 60 10.44 -21.72 20.71
C THR A 60 11.28 -22.99 20.91
N GLY A 61 11.81 -23.17 22.13
CA GLY A 61 12.64 -24.32 22.48
C GLY A 61 14.14 -24.18 22.17
N LYS A 62 14.61 -23.06 21.60
CA LYS A 62 16.04 -22.78 21.39
C LYS A 62 16.43 -21.41 21.96
N PRO A 63 17.03 -21.35 23.17
CA PRO A 63 17.59 -20.12 23.73
C PRO A 63 18.61 -19.49 22.78
N ASN A 64 18.61 -18.16 22.67
CA ASN A 64 19.55 -17.37 21.85
C ASN A 64 19.52 -17.65 20.33
N VAL A 65 18.49 -18.34 19.81
CA VAL A 65 18.26 -18.48 18.37
C VAL A 65 17.05 -17.64 17.99
N PHE A 66 17.24 -16.70 17.07
CA PHE A 66 16.21 -15.81 16.56
C PHE A 66 15.93 -16.11 15.10
N ARG A 67 14.67 -15.98 14.69
CA ARG A 67 14.27 -16.03 13.29
C ARG A 67 13.61 -14.70 12.90
N PRO A 68 13.89 -14.16 11.71
CA PRO A 68 13.16 -13.01 11.22
C PRO A 68 11.71 -13.42 10.96
N LYS A 69 10.78 -12.64 11.50
CA LYS A 69 9.34 -12.77 11.26
C LYS A 69 8.81 -11.45 10.73
N LEU A 70 8.30 -11.47 9.51
CA LEU A 70 7.53 -10.36 8.97
C LEU A 70 6.18 -10.28 9.69
N LYS A 71 5.87 -9.11 10.22
CA LYS A 71 4.54 -8.78 10.72
C LYS A 71 3.65 -8.43 9.54
N SER A 72 3.02 -9.44 8.93
CA SER A 72 2.23 -9.27 7.70
C SER A 72 1.12 -8.24 7.83
N SER A 73 0.46 -8.15 8.98
CA SER A 73 -0.60 -7.16 9.23
C SER A 73 -0.06 -5.72 9.26
N GLU A 74 1.03 -5.47 9.99
CA GLU A 74 1.69 -4.16 10.02
C GLU A 74 2.25 -3.78 8.64
N TYR A 75 2.81 -4.75 7.91
CA TYR A 75 3.30 -4.56 6.55
C TYR A 75 2.20 -4.14 5.59
N ALA A 76 1.07 -4.86 5.54
CA ALA A 76 -0.07 -4.51 4.69
C ALA A 76 -0.59 -3.10 5.01
N LYS A 77 -0.76 -2.81 6.30
CA LYS A 77 -1.22 -1.51 6.79
C LYS A 77 -0.33 -0.34 6.35
N LYS A 78 0.99 -0.48 6.53
CA LYS A 78 1.97 0.53 6.11
C LYS A 78 2.04 0.69 4.60
N MET A 79 1.92 -0.41 3.86
CA MET A 79 1.92 -0.40 2.41
C MET A 79 0.70 0.34 1.86
N VAL A 80 -0.49 0.10 2.42
CA VAL A 80 -1.71 0.84 2.05
C VAL A 80 -1.53 2.32 2.36
N ALA A 81 -1.13 2.67 3.60
CA ALA A 81 -0.93 4.07 3.98
C ALA A 81 0.08 4.79 3.09
N ALA A 82 1.22 4.17 2.76
CA ALA A 82 2.22 4.73 1.87
C ALA A 82 1.75 4.87 0.41
N SER A 83 0.74 4.08 0.01
CA SER A 83 0.14 4.15 -1.32
C SER A 83 -0.87 5.30 -1.43
N VAL A 84 -1.42 5.82 -0.32
CA VAL A 84 -2.39 6.92 -0.38
C VAL A 84 -1.68 8.24 -0.69
N VAL A 85 -2.18 8.95 -1.70
CA VAL A 85 -1.77 10.31 -2.09
C VAL A 85 -2.78 11.34 -1.59
N TYR A 86 -4.07 11.00 -1.71
CA TYR A 86 -5.16 11.83 -1.23
C TYR A 86 -6.24 10.94 -0.60
N PRO A 87 -6.70 11.20 0.62
CA PRO A 87 -6.28 12.29 1.52
C PRO A 87 -4.83 12.13 2.01
N ASP A 88 -4.17 13.25 2.34
CA ASP A 88 -2.82 13.23 2.91
C ASP A 88 -2.87 12.69 4.34
N LEU A 89 -2.47 11.43 4.52
CA LEU A 89 -2.51 10.77 5.83
C LEU A 89 -1.47 11.30 6.82
N ASP A 90 -0.49 12.08 6.37
CA ASP A 90 0.48 12.79 7.22
C ASP A 90 -0.01 14.19 7.63
N ASN A 91 -1.20 14.62 7.18
CA ASN A 91 -1.77 15.90 7.54
C ASN A 91 -2.12 15.96 9.04
N ALA A 92 -1.50 16.87 9.77
CA ALA A 92 -1.68 17.01 11.22
C ALA A 92 -3.11 17.36 11.62
N GLU A 93 -3.80 18.24 10.88
CA GLU A 93 -5.19 18.60 11.19
C GLU A 93 -6.13 17.41 11.02
N LEU A 94 -5.90 16.61 9.96
CA LEU A 94 -6.66 15.39 9.73
C LEU A 94 -6.38 14.35 10.83
N GLN A 95 -5.12 14.11 11.16
CA GLN A 95 -4.73 13.20 12.25
C GLN A 95 -5.32 13.63 13.60
N ASP A 96 -5.25 14.92 13.94
CA ASP A 96 -5.81 15.47 15.18
C ASP A 96 -7.33 15.34 15.23
N SER A 97 -8.03 15.47 14.09
CA SER A 97 -9.49 15.30 14.02
C SER A 97 -9.96 13.89 14.38
N TYR A 98 -9.14 12.88 14.08
CA TYR A 98 -9.36 11.48 14.45
C TYR A 98 -8.67 11.07 15.77
N GLY A 99 -7.92 11.98 16.41
CA GLY A 99 -7.21 11.70 17.67
C GLY A 99 -6.02 10.74 17.54
N VAL A 100 -5.50 10.57 16.32
CA VAL A 100 -4.38 9.68 15.99
C VAL A 100 -3.13 10.49 15.65
N LYS A 101 -1.94 9.85 15.65
CA LYS A 101 -0.66 10.53 15.34
C LYS A 101 0.12 9.86 14.23
N ARG A 102 -0.46 8.81 13.64
CA ARG A 102 0.22 7.97 12.68
C ARG A 102 -0.68 7.77 11.46
N PRO A 103 -0.14 7.88 10.23
CA PRO A 103 -0.89 7.63 9.00
C PRO A 103 -1.60 6.29 9.00
N GLU A 104 -0.95 5.28 9.58
CA GLU A 104 -1.51 3.95 9.65
C GLU A 104 -2.71 3.91 10.59
N GLU A 105 -2.64 4.56 11.75
CA GLU A 105 -3.76 4.63 12.69
C GLU A 105 -4.92 5.39 12.08
N LEU A 106 -4.64 6.52 11.43
CA LEU A 106 -5.64 7.29 10.67
C LEU A 106 -6.36 6.44 9.61
N LEU A 107 -5.62 5.64 8.85
CA LEU A 107 -6.21 4.73 7.87
C LEU A 107 -7.26 3.78 8.48
N LEU A 108 -7.03 3.27 9.69
CA LEU A 108 -7.98 2.37 10.36
C LEU A 108 -9.19 3.12 10.93
N GLU A 109 -9.00 4.35 11.40
CA GLU A 109 -10.10 5.16 11.89
C GLU A 109 -10.98 5.69 10.75
N MET A 110 -10.40 5.93 9.56
CA MET A 110 -11.14 6.34 8.37
C MET A 110 -11.87 5.16 7.69
N VAL A 111 -11.33 3.95 7.80
CA VAL A 111 -11.92 2.72 7.25
C VAL A 111 -12.13 1.74 8.41
N ASP A 112 -13.11 2.08 9.25
CA ASP A 112 -13.41 1.40 10.50
C ASP A 112 -14.17 0.07 10.29
N ASP A 113 -14.80 -0.13 9.14
CA ASP A 113 -15.38 -1.41 8.75
C ASP A 113 -14.30 -2.43 8.33
N PRO A 114 -14.18 -3.59 9.01
CA PRO A 114 -13.17 -4.59 8.68
C PRO A 114 -13.33 -5.19 7.26
N GLY A 115 -14.54 -5.21 6.71
CA GLY A 115 -14.80 -5.71 5.36
C GLY A 115 -14.31 -4.75 4.28
N GLU A 116 -14.56 -3.46 4.44
CA GLU A 116 -14.03 -2.36 3.64
C GLU A 116 -12.50 -2.32 3.70
N TYR A 117 -11.92 -2.39 4.90
CA TYR A 117 -10.46 -2.38 5.08
C TYR A 117 -9.78 -3.55 4.37
N ASN A 118 -10.36 -4.76 4.45
CA ASN A 118 -9.83 -5.92 3.73
C ASN A 118 -9.91 -5.73 2.21
N ARG A 119 -11.04 -5.21 1.69
CA ARG A 119 -11.19 -4.90 0.26
C ARG A 119 -10.18 -3.86 -0.21
N LEU A 120 -9.91 -2.83 0.61
CA LEU A 120 -8.88 -1.84 0.34
C LEU A 120 -7.48 -2.48 0.30
N CYS A 121 -7.15 -3.34 1.27
CA CYS A 121 -5.87 -4.05 1.27
C CYS A 121 -5.68 -4.91 0.01
N ASP A 122 -6.75 -5.58 -0.44
CA ASP A 122 -6.73 -6.40 -1.65
C ASP A 122 -6.60 -5.54 -2.91
N PHE A 123 -7.32 -4.41 -2.98
CA PHE A 123 -7.21 -3.44 -4.05
C PHE A 123 -5.77 -2.92 -4.18
N VAL A 124 -5.17 -2.43 -3.09
CA VAL A 124 -3.79 -1.92 -3.12
C VAL A 124 -2.80 -3.01 -3.49
N GLN A 125 -2.94 -4.25 -2.98
CA GLN A 125 -2.04 -5.34 -3.37
C GLN A 125 -2.11 -5.67 -4.86
N LYS A 126 -3.30 -5.65 -5.46
CA LYS A 126 -3.51 -5.82 -6.91
C LYS A 126 -2.89 -4.66 -7.67
N PHE A 127 -3.22 -3.44 -7.26
CA PHE A 127 -2.70 -2.21 -7.85
C PHE A 127 -1.17 -2.17 -7.83
N GLN A 128 -0.52 -2.54 -6.73
CA GLN A 128 0.95 -2.60 -6.66
C GLN A 128 1.58 -3.72 -7.51
N GLY A 129 0.78 -4.62 -8.08
CA GLY A 129 1.25 -5.74 -8.90
C GLY A 129 1.75 -6.93 -8.08
N PHE A 130 1.45 -7.00 -6.77
CA PHE A 130 1.76 -8.17 -5.94
C PHE A 130 0.86 -9.36 -6.22
N ASN A 131 -0.30 -9.10 -6.83
CA ASN A 131 -1.31 -10.10 -7.16
C ASN A 131 -1.25 -10.51 -8.64
N ALA A 132 -0.07 -10.48 -9.28
CA ALA A 132 0.15 -10.92 -10.66
C ALA A 132 -0.17 -12.42 -10.84
N SER A 133 -1.46 -12.75 -10.84
CA SER A 133 -2.00 -14.07 -11.11
C SER A 133 -2.04 -14.24 -12.62
N PHE A 134 -0.94 -14.70 -13.20
CA PHE A 134 -0.82 -15.41 -14.48
C PHE A 134 -1.34 -14.75 -15.79
N GLU A 135 -2.41 -13.94 -15.79
CA GLU A 135 -3.03 -13.34 -16.97
C GLU A 135 -2.17 -12.21 -17.58
N ASP A 136 -1.53 -11.38 -16.75
CA ASP A 136 -0.59 -10.35 -17.23
C ASP A 136 0.64 -10.94 -17.96
N LYS A 137 1.01 -12.20 -17.67
CA LYS A 137 2.14 -12.86 -18.35
C LYS A 137 1.80 -13.33 -19.77
N VAL A 138 0.52 -13.40 -20.13
CA VAL A 138 0.09 -13.95 -21.44
C VAL A 138 0.04 -12.88 -22.52
N GLU A 139 -0.26 -11.61 -22.17
CA GLU A 139 -0.19 -10.50 -23.14
C GLU A 139 1.25 -10.03 -23.40
N GLU A 140 2.14 -10.07 -22.39
CA GLU A 140 3.52 -9.58 -22.54
C GLU A 140 4.42 -10.53 -23.35
N ALA A 141 4.04 -11.80 -23.52
CA ALA A 141 4.79 -12.78 -24.32
C ALA A 141 4.44 -12.77 -25.81
N LYS A 142 3.48 -11.93 -26.24
CA LYS A 142 3.00 -11.86 -27.63
C LYS A 142 3.48 -10.64 -28.42
N ASN A 143 4.31 -9.76 -27.85
CA ASN A 143 4.89 -8.60 -28.55
C ASN A 143 6.40 -8.71 -28.72
#